data_AF-A0A924IUM6-F1
#
_entry.id   AF-A0A924IUM6-F1
#
_cell.length_a   1.000
_cell.length_b   1.000
_cell.length_c   1.000
_cell.angle_alpha   90.00
_cell.angle_beta   90.00
_cell.angle_gamma   90.00
#
_symmetry.space_group_name_H-M   'P 1'
#
loop_
_entity.id
_entity.type
_entity.pdbx_description
1 polymer ?
#
loop_
_entity_poly.entity_id
_entity_poly.type
_entity_poly.pdbx_seq_one_letter_code
_entity_poly.pdbx_strand_id
1 'polypeptide(L)'
;MKKLILAIGLMGTVAAFSSCEDGKENDGKTAIVQDSLITVLPTWQALKIKIEDNRTEMNVIVGDASFFTASPQEKARKAEELGKLILRIYGKGNYLEKGNLVVTKDVRNNSETPADGISTPIPFSELKKAGF
;
A
#
# COMPACT_ATOMS: atom_id res chain seq x y z
N MET A 1 8.55 -54.40 -47.22
CA MET A 1 7.60 -54.79 -46.15
C MET A 1 7.97 -54.05 -44.88
N LYS A 2 6.93 -53.50 -44.22
CA LYS A 2 6.82 -52.92 -42.86
C LYS A 2 7.95 -53.39 -41.91
N LYS A 3 8.53 -52.54 -41.06
CA LYS A 3 7.88 -52.09 -39.80
C LYS A 3 8.45 -50.75 -39.31
N LEU A 4 7.52 -49.81 -39.20
CA LEU A 4 7.54 -48.58 -38.43
C LEU A 4 7.56 -48.94 -36.93
N ILE A 5 8.49 -48.39 -36.13
CA ILE A 5 8.29 -48.31 -34.67
C ILE A 5 8.47 -46.85 -34.28
N LEU A 6 7.31 -46.28 -33.96
CA LEU A 6 7.03 -44.94 -33.49
C LEU A 6 7.47 -44.86 -32.02
N ALA A 7 8.54 -44.11 -31.71
CA ALA A 7 8.90 -43.80 -30.33
C ALA A 7 8.02 -42.63 -29.86
N ILE A 8 7.01 -42.97 -29.08
CA ILE A 8 6.02 -42.07 -28.48
C ILE A 8 6.73 -41.17 -27.46
N GLY A 9 6.53 -39.86 -27.63
CA GLY A 9 7.04 -38.83 -26.75
C GLY A 9 6.43 -38.90 -25.35
N LEU A 10 7.28 -38.66 -24.35
CA LEU A 10 6.89 -38.18 -23.05
C LEU A 10 7.65 -36.86 -22.80
N MET A 11 7.26 -35.80 -23.52
CA MET A 11 7.53 -34.45 -23.04
C MET A 11 6.54 -34.20 -21.91
N GLY A 12 6.97 -34.51 -20.69
CA GLY A 12 6.33 -34.05 -19.48
C GLY A 12 6.44 -32.53 -19.42
N THR A 13 5.52 -31.83 -20.07
CA THR A 13 5.27 -30.42 -19.80
C THR A 13 4.78 -30.35 -18.36
N VAL A 14 5.69 -29.98 -17.46
CA VAL A 14 5.34 -29.45 -16.15
C VAL A 14 4.41 -28.27 -16.45
N ALA A 15 3.12 -28.46 -16.23
CA ALA A 15 2.16 -27.39 -16.23
C ALA A 15 2.64 -26.42 -15.15
N ALA A 16 3.25 -25.33 -15.59
CA ALA A 16 3.47 -24.17 -14.77
C ALA A 16 2.09 -23.75 -14.26
N PHE A 17 1.81 -24.06 -12.99
CA PHE A 17 0.71 -23.46 -12.26
C PHE A 17 0.95 -21.96 -12.35
N SER A 18 0.24 -21.32 -13.27
CA SER A 18 0.10 -19.89 -13.35
C SER A 18 -0.73 -19.48 -12.12
N SER A 19 -0.05 -19.34 -10.98
CA SER A 19 -0.60 -18.59 -9.84
C SER A 19 -0.54 -17.11 -10.22
N CYS A 20 -1.44 -16.72 -11.10
CA CYS A 20 -1.69 -15.35 -11.48
C CYS A 20 -2.94 -14.89 -10.70
N GLU A 21 -2.87 -14.96 -9.36
CA GLU A 21 -3.95 -14.50 -8.47
C GLU A 21 -3.55 -13.31 -7.59
N ASP A 22 -2.34 -12.75 -7.71
CA ASP A 22 -1.92 -11.66 -6.80
C ASP A 22 -2.25 -10.24 -7.28
N GLY A 23 -2.92 -10.12 -8.44
CA GLY A 23 -3.14 -8.83 -9.09
C GLY A 23 -4.38 -8.06 -8.62
N LYS A 24 -5.46 -8.76 -8.24
CA LYS A 24 -6.81 -8.18 -8.06
C LYS A 24 -7.29 -8.08 -6.62
N GLU A 25 -6.61 -8.72 -5.67
CA GLU A 25 -7.10 -8.82 -4.29
C GLU A 25 -6.85 -7.56 -3.44
N ASN A 26 -5.98 -6.64 -3.88
CA ASN A 26 -5.56 -5.48 -3.07
C ASN A 26 -6.12 -4.13 -3.54
N ASP A 27 -6.71 -4.04 -4.74
CA ASP A 27 -7.37 -2.81 -5.22
C ASP A 27 -8.57 -2.44 -4.31
N GLY A 28 -9.33 -3.44 -3.86
CA GLY A 28 -10.41 -3.23 -2.89
C GLY A 28 -9.93 -2.79 -1.50
N LYS A 29 -8.73 -3.21 -1.08
CA LYS A 29 -8.17 -2.88 0.24
C LYS A 29 -7.74 -1.42 0.32
N THR A 30 -7.23 -0.86 -0.78
CA THR A 30 -6.90 0.57 -0.86
C THR A 30 -8.12 1.45 -0.63
N ALA A 31 -9.27 1.09 -1.22
CA ALA A 31 -10.54 1.78 -0.99
C ALA A 31 -10.97 1.68 0.48
N ILE A 32 -10.81 0.51 1.11
CA ILE A 32 -11.12 0.33 2.54
C ILE A 32 -10.20 1.21 3.41
N VAL A 33 -8.91 1.33 3.06
CA VAL A 33 -7.99 2.26 3.76
C VAL A 33 -8.50 3.69 3.61
N GLN A 34 -8.91 4.08 2.41
CA GLN A 34 -9.42 5.42 2.14
C GLN A 34 -10.65 5.73 3.02
N ASP A 35 -11.63 4.83 3.07
CA ASP A 35 -12.85 4.98 3.87
C ASP A 35 -12.54 4.97 5.37
N SER A 36 -11.57 4.16 5.79
CA SER A 36 -11.19 4.03 7.20
C SER A 36 -10.30 5.18 7.70
N LEU A 37 -9.75 6.00 6.80
CA LEU A 37 -8.78 7.03 7.17
C LEU A 37 -9.37 8.08 8.11
N ILE A 38 -10.68 8.33 8.02
CA ILE A 38 -11.42 9.23 8.91
C ILE A 38 -11.21 8.90 10.41
N THR A 39 -10.91 7.64 10.74
CA THR A 39 -10.65 7.19 12.11
C THR A 39 -9.31 7.67 12.65
N VAL A 40 -8.34 7.92 11.78
CA VAL A 40 -6.99 8.37 12.14
C VAL A 40 -6.86 9.87 11.94
N LEU A 41 -7.40 10.38 10.85
CA LEU A 41 -7.39 11.79 10.46
C LEU A 41 -8.84 12.21 10.18
N PRO A 42 -9.57 12.84 11.11
CA PRO A 42 -10.98 13.16 10.90
C PRO A 42 -11.22 14.43 10.05
N THR A 43 -10.18 15.21 9.76
CA THR A 43 -10.30 16.58 9.20
C THR A 43 -9.73 16.76 7.80
N TRP A 44 -9.37 15.68 7.10
CA TRP A 44 -8.78 15.78 5.75
C TRP A 44 -9.80 16.21 4.70
N GLN A 45 -9.36 17.11 3.83
CA GLN A 45 -10.19 17.73 2.78
C GLN A 45 -9.81 17.21 1.39
N ALA A 46 -8.56 16.77 1.23
CA ALA A 46 -8.11 15.98 0.10
C ALA A 46 -7.42 14.72 0.62
N LEU A 47 -7.67 13.59 -0.05
CA LEU A 47 -7.04 12.31 0.22
C LEU A 47 -6.67 11.64 -1.08
N LYS A 48 -5.41 11.23 -1.18
CA LYS A 48 -4.92 10.38 -2.25
C LYS A 48 -4.02 9.30 -1.66
N ILE A 49 -4.23 8.06 -2.09
CA ILE A 49 -3.33 6.96 -1.76
C ILE A 49 -2.63 6.58 -3.06
N LYS A 50 -1.30 6.64 -3.03
CA LYS A 50 -0.44 6.19 -4.13
C LYS A 50 0.29 4.94 -3.67
N ILE A 51 0.19 3.89 -4.47
CA ILE A 51 1.03 2.69 -4.32
C ILE A 51 2.08 2.79 -5.43
N GLU A 52 3.36 2.75 -5.07
CA GLU A 52 4.43 2.83 -6.07
C GLU A 52 4.45 1.60 -6.98
N ASP A 53 5.12 1.70 -8.13
CA ASP A 53 5.10 0.66 -9.18
C ASP A 53 5.59 -0.72 -8.72
N ASN A 54 6.51 -0.73 -7.74
CA ASN A 54 7.01 -1.97 -7.12
C ASN A 54 6.00 -2.60 -6.14
N ARG A 55 4.88 -1.92 -5.88
CA ARG A 55 3.83 -2.22 -4.92
C ARG A 55 4.26 -2.27 -3.47
N THR A 56 5.54 -2.18 -3.13
CA THR A 56 6.00 -2.30 -1.73
C THR A 56 5.93 -0.99 -0.95
N GLU A 57 5.63 0.13 -1.61
CA GLU A 57 5.54 1.45 -0.97
C GLU A 57 4.15 2.06 -1.13
N MET A 58 3.59 2.54 -0.01
CA MET A 58 2.32 3.26 0.04
C MET A 58 2.51 4.68 0.58
N ASN A 59 2.13 5.66 -0.24
CA ASN A 59 2.11 7.07 0.11
C ASN A 59 0.66 7.51 0.32
N VAL A 60 0.33 7.91 1.55
CA VAL A 60 -0.98 8.48 1.92
C VAL A 60 -0.84 9.98 1.99
N ILE A 61 -1.44 10.67 1.02
CA ILE A 61 -1.32 12.11 0.83
C ILE A 61 -2.61 12.76 1.31
N VAL A 62 -2.49 13.68 2.26
CA VAL A 62 -3.62 14.39 2.85
C VAL A 62 -3.47 15.90 2.75
N GLY A 63 -4.52 16.56 2.27
CA GLY A 63 -4.67 18.01 2.33
C GLY A 63 -5.38 18.41 3.63
N ASP A 64 -4.61 18.93 4.60
CA ASP A 64 -5.13 19.42 5.87
C ASP A 64 -4.23 20.54 6.40
N ALA A 65 -4.68 21.79 6.24
CA ALA A 65 -3.93 22.96 6.65
C ALA A 65 -3.68 23.03 8.17
N SER A 66 -4.58 22.48 8.98
CA SER A 66 -4.42 22.49 10.45
C SER A 66 -3.36 21.47 10.84
N PHE A 67 -3.47 20.26 10.31
CA PHE A 67 -2.51 19.18 10.57
C PHE A 67 -1.14 19.42 9.94
N PHE A 68 -1.06 20.18 8.86
CA PHE A 68 0.20 20.62 8.24
C PHE A 68 1.13 21.30 9.26
N THR A 69 0.58 22.09 10.17
CA THR A 69 1.34 22.80 11.22
C THR A 69 1.55 22.01 12.50
N ALA A 70 1.02 20.77 12.59
CA ALA A 70 1.18 19.93 13.76
C ALA A 70 2.66 19.61 14.05
N SER A 71 2.97 19.33 15.31
CA SER A 71 4.33 18.99 15.72
C SER A 71 4.83 17.72 15.02
N PRO A 72 6.15 17.56 14.82
CA PRO A 72 6.71 16.32 14.29
C PRO A 72 6.29 15.07 15.09
N GLN A 73 6.17 15.20 16.41
CA GLN A 73 5.73 14.11 17.29
C GLN A 73 4.28 13.71 17.01
N GLU A 74 3.38 14.67 16.81
CA GLU A 74 1.98 14.39 16.49
C GLU A 74 1.86 13.76 15.10
N LYS A 75 2.63 14.23 14.12
CA LYS A 75 2.69 13.62 12.79
C LYS A 75 3.20 12.17 12.84
N ALA A 76 4.27 11.91 13.59
CA ALA A 76 4.81 10.57 13.77
C ALA A 76 3.80 9.62 14.44
N ARG A 77 3.12 10.10 15.49
CA ARG A 77 2.05 9.35 16.18
C ARG A 77 0.91 8.98 15.22
N LYS A 78 0.48 9.93 14.38
CA LYS A 78 -0.54 9.67 13.35
C LYS A 78 -0.07 8.74 12.24
N ALA A 79 1.18 8.86 11.81
CA ALA A 79 1.76 7.92 10.85
C ALA A 79 1.81 6.49 11.41
N GLU A 80 2.09 6.32 12.71
CA GLU A 80 2.02 5.02 13.38
C GLU A 80 0.60 4.47 13.46
N GLU A 81 -0.39 5.29 13.88
CA GLU A 81 -1.82 4.90 13.89
C GLU A 81 -2.30 4.48 12.51
N LEU A 82 -1.92 5.24 11.47
CA LEU A 82 -2.20 4.93 10.09
C LEU A 82 -1.57 3.61 9.65
N GLY A 83 -0.31 3.38 10.01
CA GLY A 83 0.38 2.13 9.73
C GLY A 83 -0.35 0.91 10.32
N LYS A 84 -0.80 1.01 11.57
CA LYS A 84 -1.59 -0.06 12.23
C LYS A 84 -2.90 -0.33 11.50
N LEU A 85 -3.59 0.73 11.06
CA LEU A 85 -4.82 0.62 10.28
C LEU A 85 -4.57 -0.09 8.95
N ILE A 86 -3.56 0.34 8.20
CA ILE A 86 -3.19 -0.24 6.90
C ILE A 86 -2.83 -1.71 7.05
N LEU A 87 -1.98 -2.05 8.02
CA LEU A 87 -1.58 -3.45 8.27
C LEU A 87 -2.77 -4.33 8.65
N ARG A 88 -3.71 -3.80 9.46
CA ARG A 88 -4.95 -4.52 9.78
C ARG A 88 -5.80 -4.80 8.55
N ILE A 89 -5.92 -3.83 7.64
CA ILE A 89 -6.73 -3.96 6.41
C ILE A 89 -6.05 -4.91 5.41
N TYR A 90 -4.74 -4.77 5.22
CA TYR A 90 -4.00 -5.60 4.27
C TYR A 90 -3.73 -7.02 4.78
N GLY A 91 -3.63 -7.20 6.09
CA GLY A 91 -3.41 -8.47 6.77
C GLY A 91 -1.96 -8.96 6.77
N LYS A 92 -1.74 -10.15 7.33
CA LYS A 92 -0.40 -10.76 7.55
C LYS A 92 0.39 -11.06 6.27
N GLY A 93 -0.28 -11.14 5.11
CA GLY A 93 0.34 -11.40 3.80
C GLY A 93 0.70 -10.13 3.02
N ASN A 94 0.68 -8.95 3.65
CA ASN A 94 0.88 -7.70 2.93
C ASN A 94 2.32 -7.50 2.45
N TYR A 95 2.45 -7.02 1.22
CA TYR A 95 3.72 -6.73 0.55
C TYR A 95 4.30 -5.34 0.89
N LEU A 96 3.66 -4.57 1.78
CA LEU A 96 4.06 -3.19 2.07
C LEU A 96 5.32 -3.19 2.95
N GLU A 97 6.42 -2.68 2.42
CA GLU A 97 7.69 -2.55 3.13
C GLU A 97 7.89 -1.12 3.66
N LYS A 98 7.41 -0.14 2.90
CA LYS A 98 7.58 1.28 3.17
C LYS A 98 6.25 2.02 3.05
N GLY A 99 6.16 3.15 3.71
CA GLY A 99 5.10 4.09 3.43
C GLY A 99 5.33 5.42 4.10
N ASN A 100 4.61 6.42 3.63
CA ASN A 100 4.69 7.77 4.15
C ASN A 100 3.30 8.36 4.30
N LEU A 101 3.12 9.12 5.37
CA LEU A 101 2.06 10.11 5.50
C LEU A 101 2.60 11.44 4.98
N VAL A 102 2.05 11.91 3.85
CA VAL A 102 2.43 13.18 3.23
C VAL A 102 1.33 14.19 3.51
N VAL A 103 1.67 15.27 4.21
CA VAL A 103 0.71 16.32 4.57
C VAL A 103 1.02 17.57 3.75
N THR A 104 0.03 18.07 3.00
CA THR A 104 0.11 19.33 2.24
C THR A 104 -0.79 20.38 2.87
N LYS A 105 -0.38 21.65 2.77
CA LYS A 105 -1.15 22.80 3.26
C LYS A 105 -2.35 23.07 2.34
N ASP A 106 -2.21 22.76 1.05
CA ASP A 106 -3.29 22.90 0.09
C ASP A 106 -4.32 21.78 0.26
N VAL A 107 -5.45 22.14 0.83
CA VAL A 107 -6.57 21.26 1.13
C VAL A 107 -7.33 20.75 -0.11
N ARG A 108 -7.03 21.32 -1.29
CA ARG A 108 -7.60 20.89 -2.57
C ARG A 108 -6.59 20.15 -3.43
N ASN A 109 -5.40 19.91 -2.90
CA ASN A 109 -4.31 19.31 -3.65
C ASN A 109 -4.65 17.86 -4.02
N ASN A 110 -4.56 17.55 -5.31
CA ASN A 110 -4.78 16.22 -5.87
C ASN A 110 -3.51 15.62 -6.49
N SER A 111 -2.36 16.29 -6.31
CA SER A 111 -1.05 15.83 -6.77
C SER A 111 -0.61 14.59 -6.00
N GLU A 112 0.05 13.68 -6.70
CA GLU A 112 0.78 12.54 -6.11
C GLU A 112 2.10 12.94 -5.45
N THR A 113 2.59 14.12 -5.81
CA THR A 113 3.86 14.68 -5.34
C THR A 113 3.64 16.16 -5.02
N PRO A 114 2.93 16.47 -3.93
CA PRO A 114 2.67 17.86 -3.54
C PRO A 114 3.99 18.58 -3.26
N ALA A 115 4.19 19.75 -3.88
CA ALA A 115 5.45 20.51 -3.78
C ALA A 115 5.76 20.99 -2.35
N ASP A 116 4.72 21.21 -1.55
CA ASP A 116 4.79 21.61 -0.15
C ASP A 116 4.64 20.42 0.83
N GLY A 117 4.59 19.19 0.31
CA GLY A 117 4.31 17.99 1.11
C GLY A 117 5.36 17.73 2.20
N ILE A 118 4.93 17.67 3.46
CA ILE A 118 5.77 17.20 4.56
C ILE A 118 5.57 15.69 4.67
N SER A 119 6.62 14.94 4.33
CA SER A 119 6.62 13.47 4.41
C SER A 119 7.02 13.01 5.81
N THR A 120 6.18 12.15 6.40
CA THR A 120 6.44 11.48 7.68
C THR A 120 6.41 9.96 7.45
N PRO A 121 7.50 9.23 7.71
CA PRO A 121 7.53 7.78 7.51
C PRO A 121 6.50 7.04 8.36
N ILE A 122 5.86 6.04 7.77
CA ILE A 122 5.04 5.06 8.45
C ILE A 122 5.96 3.90 8.87
N PRO A 123 6.04 3.57 10.18
CA PRO A 123 7.00 2.60 10.70
C PRO A 123 6.54 1.14 10.49
N PHE A 124 6.28 0.73 9.23
CA PHE A 124 5.76 -0.61 8.93
C PHE A 124 6.66 -1.74 9.44
N SER A 125 7.98 -1.56 9.38
CA SER A 125 8.93 -2.58 9.83
C SER A 125 8.83 -2.82 11.34
N GLU A 126 8.72 -1.75 12.13
CA GLU A 126 8.57 -1.79 13.58
C GLU A 126 7.21 -2.36 13.96
N LEU A 127 6.14 -1.94 13.26
CA LEU A 127 4.78 -2.41 13.51
C LEU A 127 4.61 -3.90 13.21
N LYS A 128 5.19 -4.39 12.10
CA LYS A 128 5.20 -5.83 11.77
C LYS A 128 5.94 -6.65 12.81
N LYS A 129 7.09 -6.17 13.31
CA LYS A 129 7.83 -6.81 14.41
C LYS A 129 7.01 -6.84 15.71
N ALA A 130 6.17 -5.83 15.94
CA ALA A 130 5.25 -5.77 17.06
C ALA A 130 3.97 -6.62 16.88
N GLY A 131 3.81 -7.30 15.75
CA GLY A 131 2.70 -8.23 15.49
C GLY A 131 1.45 -7.59 14.88
N PHE A 132 1.56 -6.40 14.30
CA PHE A 132 0.50 -5.77 13.50
C PHE A 132 0.53 -6.26 12.04
#